data_AF-A0A967C7Y0-F1
#
_entry.id   AF-A0A967C7Y0-F1
#
_cell.length_a   1.000
_cell.length_b   1.000
_cell.length_c   1.000
_cell.angle_alpha   90.00
_cell.angle_beta   90.00
_cell.angle_gamma   90.00
#
_symmetry.space_group_name_H-M   'P 1'
#
loop_
_entity.id
_entity.type
_entity.pdbx_description
1 polymer ?
#
loop_
_entity_poly.entity_id
_entity_poly.type
_entity_poly.pdbx_seq_one_letter_code
_entity_poly.pdbx_strand_id
1 'polypeptide(L)'
;MMIRTILAVVLGGAAGTLANAAAAALFLNPDLFARLAAVPNRYAIGILFAAALPIIYRLIRGPAGAVVALLLLTLAPSLLAKLGLGAMTAWTTVLALNFVYALVTLIVYRLVVGGRR
;
A
#
# COMPACT_ATOMS: atom_id res chain seq x y z
N MET A 1 -3.34 -22.63 -3.70
CA MET A 1 -2.84 -21.37 -4.31
C MET A 1 -3.67 -20.16 -3.93
N MET A 2 -5.00 -20.23 -3.99
CA MET A 2 -5.90 -19.12 -3.62
C MET A 2 -5.70 -18.60 -2.19
N ILE A 3 -5.59 -19.48 -1.18
CA ILE A 3 -5.36 -19.08 0.22
C ILE A 3 -4.07 -18.26 0.39
N ARG A 4 -2.97 -18.67 -0.26
CA ARG A 4 -1.70 -17.93 -0.21
C ARG A 4 -1.82 -16.53 -0.81
N THR A 5 -2.56 -16.39 -1.92
CA THR A 5 -2.81 -15.09 -2.55
C THR A 5 -3.65 -14.20 -1.65
N ILE A 6 -4.69 -14.74 -1.02
CA ILE A 6 -5.52 -13.99 -0.06
C ILE A 6 -4.65 -13.52 1.12
N LEU A 7 -3.85 -14.43 1.71
CA LEU A 7 -2.94 -14.07 2.79
C LEU A 7 -1.93 -13.01 2.36
N ALA A 8 -1.37 -13.10 1.15
CA ALA A 8 -0.44 -12.11 0.62
C ALA A 8 -1.08 -10.72 0.48
N VAL A 9 -2.33 -10.65 0.03
CA VAL A 9 -3.09 -9.40 -0.09
C VAL A 9 -3.38 -8.81 1.29
N VAL A 10 -3.87 -9.62 2.24
CA VAL A 10 -4.20 -9.15 3.60
C VAL A 10 -2.95 -8.68 4.33
N LEU A 11 -1.92 -9.52 4.38
CA LEU A 11 -0.66 -9.19 5.06
C LEU A 11 0.06 -8.03 4.38
N GLY A 12 0.08 -8.01 3.04
CA GLY A 12 0.68 -6.93 2.28
C GLY A 12 -0.01 -5.59 2.53
N GLY A 13 -1.33 -5.54 2.40
CA GLY A 13 -2.10 -4.32 2.63
C GLY A 13 -1.97 -3.82 4.07
N ALA A 14 -2.05 -4.72 5.06
CA ALA A 14 -1.90 -4.33 6.47
C ALA A 14 -0.49 -3.83 6.80
N ALA A 15 0.55 -4.53 6.33
CA ALA A 15 1.93 -4.12 6.53
C ALA A 15 2.24 -2.79 5.83
N GLY A 16 1.73 -2.58 4.62
CA GLY A 16 1.82 -1.31 3.91
C GLY A 16 1.16 -0.18 4.69
N THR A 17 -0.04 -0.39 5.23
CA THR A 17 -0.76 0.62 6.02
C THR A 17 0.02 1.00 7.29
N LEU A 18 0.60 0.00 7.98
CA LEU A 18 1.47 0.25 9.13
C LEU A 18 2.72 1.04 8.74
N ALA A 19 3.39 0.65 7.65
CA ALA A 19 4.58 1.34 7.17
C ALA A 19 4.30 2.79 6.77
N ASN A 20 3.13 3.06 6.18
CA ASN A 20 2.68 4.42 5.89
C ASN A 20 2.49 5.25 7.17
N ALA A 21 1.84 4.69 8.20
CA ALA A 21 1.68 5.35 9.48
C ALA A 21 3.03 5.61 10.17
N ALA A 22 3.95 4.64 10.12
CA ALA A 22 5.30 4.78 10.64
C ALA A 22 6.10 5.87 9.89
N ALA A 23 6.01 5.91 8.56
CA ALA A 23 6.65 6.96 7.78
C ALA A 23 6.07 8.35 8.09
N ALA A 24 4.75 8.47 8.24
CA ALA A 24 4.13 9.72 8.66
C ALA A 24 4.63 10.16 10.05
N ALA A 25 4.81 9.21 10.97
CA ALA A 25 5.34 9.50 12.30
C ALA A 25 6.80 9.98 12.27
N LEU A 26 7.63 9.33 11.45
CA LEU A 26 9.04 9.66 11.34
C LEU A 26 9.30 10.99 10.63
N PHE A 27 8.54 11.30 9.59
CA PHE A 27 8.83 12.44 8.70
C PHE A 27 7.94 13.66 8.91
N LEU A 28 6.80 13.53 9.60
CA LEU A 28 5.87 14.65 9.81
C LEU A 28 5.66 14.97 11.29
N ASN A 29 5.19 14.01 12.08
CA ASN A 29 4.93 14.20 13.50
C ASN A 29 4.83 12.84 14.22
N PRO A 30 5.63 12.57 15.26
CA PRO A 30 5.65 11.30 15.99
C PRO A 30 4.27 10.82 16.50
N ASP A 31 3.38 11.74 16.89
CA ASP A 31 2.03 11.43 17.40
C ASP A 31 1.12 10.77 16.34
N LEU A 32 1.49 10.88 15.06
CA LEU A 32 0.73 10.32 13.97
C LEU A 32 0.75 8.79 13.96
N PHE A 33 1.75 8.13 14.55
CA PHE A 33 1.78 6.66 14.54
C PHE A 33 0.55 6.09 15.25
N ALA A 34 0.35 6.46 16.52
CA ALA A 34 -0.78 5.98 17.32
C ALA A 34 -2.12 6.38 16.70
N ARG A 35 -2.22 7.62 16.20
CA ARG A 35 -3.46 8.13 15.60
C ARG A 35 -3.83 7.44 14.30
N LEU A 36 -2.86 7.12 13.44
CA LEU A 36 -3.12 6.54 12.12
C LEU A 36 -3.17 5.00 12.16
N ALA A 37 -2.31 4.37 12.96
CA ALA A 37 -2.27 2.92 13.09
C ALA A 37 -3.49 2.35 13.85
N ALA A 38 -4.15 3.16 14.69
CA ALA A 38 -5.35 2.74 15.42
C ALA A 38 -6.66 2.83 14.60
N VAL A 39 -6.64 3.30 13.35
CA VAL A 39 -7.86 3.48 12.53
C VAL A 39 -8.13 2.22 11.71
N PRO A 40 -9.11 1.38 12.06
CA PRO A 40 -9.33 0.09 11.39
C PRO A 40 -9.66 0.24 9.90
N ASN A 41 -10.41 1.30 9.55
CA ASN A 41 -10.82 1.59 8.17
C ASN A 41 -9.64 1.76 7.22
N ARG A 42 -8.48 2.24 7.71
CA ARG A 42 -7.27 2.38 6.88
C ARG A 42 -6.71 1.03 6.44
N TYR A 43 -6.86 -0.01 7.25
CA TYR A 43 -6.43 -1.36 6.90
C TYR A 43 -7.34 -1.98 5.85
N ALA A 44 -8.66 -1.81 6.00
CA ALA A 44 -9.61 -2.27 4.99
C ALA A 44 -9.33 -1.63 3.62
N ILE A 45 -9.09 -0.32 3.57
CA ILE A 45 -8.74 0.39 2.34
C ILE A 45 -7.39 -0.07 1.78
N GLY A 46 -6.36 -0.24 2.63
CA GLY A 46 -5.07 -0.77 2.19
C GLY A 46 -5.19 -2.17 1.60
N ILE A 47 -5.89 -3.09 2.26
CA ILE A 47 -6.14 -4.45 1.76
C ILE A 47 -6.91 -4.41 0.44
N LEU A 48 -7.90 -3.52 0.30
CA LEU A 48 -8.64 -3.32 -0.93
C LEU A 48 -7.72 -2.91 -2.09
N PHE A 49 -6.83 -1.95 -1.89
CA PHE A 49 -5.86 -1.58 -2.92
C PHE A 49 -4.87 -2.72 -3.22
N ALA A 50 -4.38 -3.42 -2.20
CA ALA A 50 -3.50 -4.57 -2.36
C ALA A 50 -4.14 -5.71 -3.18
N ALA A 51 -5.48 -5.83 -3.17
CA ALA A 51 -6.21 -6.81 -3.97
C ALA A 51 -6.07 -6.63 -5.50
N ALA A 52 -5.52 -5.49 -5.96
CA ALA A 52 -5.17 -5.29 -7.37
C ALA A 52 -3.90 -6.08 -7.78
N LEU A 53 -3.02 -6.42 -6.84
CA LEU A 53 -1.73 -7.07 -7.14
C LEU A 53 -1.86 -8.42 -7.88
N PRO A 54 -2.75 -9.36 -7.48
CA PRO A 54 -2.94 -10.60 -8.22
C PRO A 54 -3.36 -10.37 -9.67
N ILE A 55 -4.19 -9.35 -9.92
CA ILE A 55 -4.67 -9.01 -11.27
C ILE A 55 -3.52 -8.44 -12.10
N ILE A 56 -2.76 -7.49 -11.54
CA ILE A 56 -1.60 -6.89 -12.21
C ILE A 56 -0.61 -7.97 -12.62
N TYR A 57 -0.23 -8.87 -11.71
CA TYR A 57 0.74 -9.94 -12.01
C TYR A 57 0.19 -11.05 -12.89
N ARG A 58 -1.13 -11.14 -13.06
CA ARG A 58 -1.74 -12.03 -14.06
C ARG A 58 -1.62 -11.45 -15.47
N LEU A 59 -1.73 -10.13 -15.61
CA LEU A 59 -1.73 -9.43 -16.89
C LEU A 59 -0.33 -9.02 -17.35
N ILE A 60 0.52 -8.59 -16.43
CA ILE A 60 1.84 -8.02 -16.72
C ILE A 60 2.89 -8.79 -15.93
N ARG A 61 3.77 -9.49 -16.65
CA ARG A 61 4.79 -10.36 -16.07
C ARG A 61 6.10 -9.60 -15.81
N GLY A 62 6.91 -10.15 -14.91
CA GLY A 62 8.27 -9.66 -14.65
C GLY A 62 8.35 -8.27 -14.02
N PRO A 63 9.45 -7.53 -14.26
CA PRO A 63 9.69 -6.22 -13.64
C PRO A 63 8.63 -5.16 -13.98
N ALA A 64 8.06 -5.20 -15.19
CA ALA A 64 7.02 -4.27 -15.60
C ALA A 64 5.78 -4.33 -14.70
N GLY A 65 5.40 -5.53 -14.23
CA GLY A 65 4.30 -5.70 -13.28
C GLY A 65 4.58 -5.04 -11.92
N ALA A 66 5.83 -5.02 -11.46
CA ALA A 66 6.20 -4.30 -10.24
C ALA A 66 6.09 -2.78 -10.41
N VAL A 67 6.55 -2.24 -11.55
CA VAL A 67 6.45 -0.80 -11.81
C VAL A 67 4.98 -0.38 -11.86
N VAL A 68 4.14 -1.12 -12.58
CA VAL A 68 2.70 -0.84 -12.63
C VAL A 68 2.04 -0.96 -11.25
N ALA A 69 2.42 -1.97 -10.47
CA ALA A 69 1.93 -2.12 -9.10
C ALA A 69 2.32 -0.93 -8.22
N LEU A 70 3.57 -0.49 -8.26
CA LEU A 70 4.04 0.67 -7.49
C LEU A 70 3.30 1.94 -7.89
N LEU A 71 3.15 2.18 -9.20
CA LEU A 71 2.42 3.34 -9.71
C LEU A 71 0.96 3.31 -9.25
N LEU A 72 0.25 2.18 -9.44
CA LEU A 72 -1.15 2.06 -9.05
C LEU A 72 -1.33 2.25 -7.54
N LEU A 73 -0.54 1.53 -6.74
CA LEU A 73 -0.62 1.58 -5.28
C LEU A 73 -0.11 2.90 -4.69
N THR A 74 0.61 3.73 -5.46
CA THR A 74 0.97 5.08 -5.04
C THR A 74 -0.12 6.08 -5.42
N LEU A 75 -0.55 6.05 -6.68
CA LEU A 75 -1.46 7.04 -7.24
C LEU A 75 -2.89 6.86 -6.74
N ALA A 76 -3.43 5.63 -6.74
CA ALA A 76 -4.82 5.40 -6.37
C ALA A 76 -5.16 5.83 -4.93
N PRO A 77 -4.40 5.44 -3.89
CA PRO A 77 -4.64 5.96 -2.53
C PRO A 77 -4.30 7.45 -2.39
N SER A 78 -3.38 8.01 -3.19
CA SER A 78 -3.09 9.45 -3.17
C SER A 78 -4.26 10.26 -3.72
N LEU A 79 -4.86 9.82 -4.82
CA LEU A 79 -6.07 10.41 -5.37
C LEU A 79 -7.24 10.28 -4.39
N LEU A 80 -7.42 9.12 -3.76
CA LEU A 80 -8.43 8.95 -2.72
C LEU A 80 -8.21 9.92 -1.55
N ALA A 81 -6.98 10.03 -1.06
CA ALA A 81 -6.66 10.93 0.05
C ALA A 81 -6.94 12.40 -0.30
N LYS A 82 -6.55 12.86 -1.51
CA LYS A 82 -6.70 14.26 -1.92
C LYS A 82 -8.11 14.62 -2.34
N LEU A 83 -8.75 13.76 -3.14
CA LEU A 83 -10.04 14.06 -3.76
C LEU A 83 -11.23 13.47 -2.98
N GLY A 84 -11.06 12.31 -2.36
CA GLY A 84 -12.12 11.62 -1.62
C GLY A 84 -12.17 11.97 -0.13
N LEU A 85 -11.01 12.18 0.50
CA LEU A 85 -10.90 12.43 1.95
C LEU A 85 -10.50 13.87 2.29
N GLY A 86 -10.24 14.72 1.30
CA GLY A 86 -9.92 16.13 1.52
C GLY A 86 -8.61 16.34 2.29
N ALA A 87 -7.57 15.54 2.05
CA ALA A 87 -6.29 15.70 2.74
C ALA A 87 -5.62 17.05 2.36
N MET A 88 -5.40 17.89 3.37
CA MET A 88 -4.76 19.21 3.23
C MET A 88 -3.24 19.16 3.05
N THR A 89 -2.62 18.00 3.31
CA THR A 89 -1.18 17.79 3.14
C THR A 89 -0.74 18.01 1.69
N ALA A 90 0.48 18.53 1.50
CA ALA A 90 1.07 18.75 0.18
C ALA A 90 1.08 17.45 -0.66
N TRP A 91 0.89 17.58 -1.98
CA TRP A 91 0.85 16.44 -2.90
C TRP A 91 2.10 15.58 -2.84
N THR A 92 3.27 16.20 -2.77
CA THR A 92 4.57 15.52 -2.68
C THR A 92 4.65 14.62 -1.45
N THR A 93 4.20 15.10 -0.29
CA THR A 93 4.15 14.33 0.95
C THR A 93 3.18 13.15 0.85
N VAL A 94 1.97 13.38 0.30
CA VAL A 94 0.98 12.30 0.15
C VAL A 94 1.50 11.20 -0.79
N LEU A 95 2.11 11.59 -1.91
CA LEU A 95 2.74 10.66 -2.85
C LEU A 95 3.88 9.89 -2.21
N ALA A 96 4.77 10.55 -1.45
CA ALA A 96 5.89 9.89 -0.79
C ALA A 96 5.41 8.86 0.26
N LEU A 97 4.44 9.22 1.10
CA LEU A 97 3.88 8.30 2.09
C LEU A 97 3.18 7.10 1.44
N ASN A 98 2.40 7.34 0.39
CA ASN A 98 1.73 6.27 -0.34
C ASN A 98 2.69 5.42 -1.18
N PHE A 99 3.84 5.97 -1.57
CA PHE A 99 4.92 5.19 -2.16
C PHE A 99 5.54 4.22 -1.14
N VAL A 100 5.75 4.64 0.11
CA VAL A 100 6.19 3.73 1.19
C VAL A 100 5.18 2.60 1.40
N TYR A 101 3.89 2.94 1.45
CA TYR A 101 2.80 1.96 1.46
C TYR A 101 2.93 0.97 0.30
N ALA A 102 3.06 1.47 -0.94
CA ALA A 102 3.12 0.66 -2.15
C ALA A 102 4.31 -0.29 -2.13
N LEU A 103 5.48 0.22 -1.74
CA LEU A 103 6.73 -0.54 -1.67
C LEU A 103 6.64 -1.70 -0.67
N VAL A 104 6.20 -1.42 0.56
CA VAL A 104 6.08 -2.45 1.60
C VAL A 104 5.01 -3.48 1.25
N THR A 105 3.85 -3.02 0.76
CA THR A 105 2.78 -3.91 0.28
C THR A 105 3.29 -4.87 -0.79
N LEU A 106 4.03 -4.35 -1.77
CA LEU A 106 4.57 -5.14 -2.87
C LEU A 106 5.59 -6.17 -2.41
N ILE A 107 6.51 -5.77 -1.52
CA ILE A 107 7.54 -6.66 -0.96
C ILE A 107 6.88 -7.79 -0.19
N VAL A 108 5.99 -7.48 0.76
CA VAL A 108 5.30 -8.48 1.59
C VAL A 108 4.47 -9.41 0.71
N TYR A 109 3.73 -8.87 -0.26
CA TYR A 109 2.97 -9.68 -1.21
C TYR A 109 3.86 -10.69 -1.95
N ARG A 110 4.99 -10.24 -2.50
CA ARG A 110 5.93 -11.11 -3.23
C ARG A 110 6.57 -12.18 -2.33
N LEU A 111 6.91 -11.83 -1.09
CA LEU A 111 7.46 -12.77 -0.11
C LEU A 111 6.45 -13.87 0.23
N VAL A 112 5.18 -13.51 0.47
CA VAL A 112 4.14 -14.47 0.85
C VAL A 112 3.72 -15.37 -0.33
N VAL A 113 3.63 -14.82 -1.55
CA VAL A 113 3.32 -15.63 -2.74
C VAL A 113 4.48 -16.59 -3.07
N GLY A 114 5.71 -16.21 -2.74
CA GLY A 114 6.94 -16.97 -3.03
C GLY A 114 7.55 -16.51 -4.35
N GLY A 115 8.66 -15.75 -4.26
CA GLY A 115 9.27 -14.92 -5.32
C GLY A 115 9.81 -15.62 -6.57
N ARG A 116 8.97 -16.38 -7.29
CA ARG A 116 9.30 -16.98 -8.60
C ARG A 116 8.22 -16.68 -9.65
N ARG A 117 8.05 -15.42 -10.03
CA ARG A 117 7.44 -14.99 -11.30
C ARG A 117 8.01 -13.67 -11.79
#